data_AF-A0A450XUK6-F1
#
_entry.id   AF-A0A450XUK6-F1
#
_cell.length_a   1.000
_cell.length_b   1.000
_cell.length_c   1.000
_cell.angle_alpha   90.00
_cell.angle_beta   90.00
_cell.angle_gamma   90.00
#
_symmetry.space_group_name_H-M   'P 1'
#
loop_
_entity.id
_entity.type
_entity.pdbx_description
1 polymer ?
#
loop_
_entity_poly.entity_id
_entity_poly.type
_entity_poly.pdbx_seq_one_letter_code
_entity_poly.pdbx_strand_id
1 'polypeptide(L)' 'MRRAVKRGMARRASLDPKHIGVDETAFRKRHDYVTVVSDQDTGHVLHVAEDRKKANLKAWYA' A
#
# COMPACT_ATOMS: atom_id res chain seq x y z
N MET A 1 -9.74 4.47 -1.52
CA MET A 1 -8.30 4.40 -1.87
C MET A 1 -7.95 3.17 -2.71
N ARG A 2 -8.21 1.93 -2.24
CA ARG A 2 -7.86 0.67 -2.94
C ARG A 2 -8.18 0.62 -4.44
N ARG A 3 -9.39 1.04 -4.85
CA ARG A 3 -9.80 1.05 -6.27
C ARG A 3 -8.94 1.99 -7.14
N ALA A 4 -8.56 3.15 -6.62
CA ALA A 4 -7.74 4.10 -7.34
C ALA A 4 -6.31 3.59 -7.53
N VAL A 5 -5.75 2.94 -6.50
CA VAL A 5 -4.43 2.31 -6.53
C VAL A 5 -4.41 1.16 -7.54
N LYS A 6 -5.39 0.24 -7.49
CA LYS A 6 -5.52 -0.85 -8.47
C LYS A 6 -5.59 -0.34 -9.91
N ARG A 7 -6.34 0.74 -10.14
CA ARG A 7 -6.44 1.40 -11.45
C ARG A 7 -5.12 2.05 -11.87
N GLY A 8 -4.40 2.69 -10.96
CA GLY A 8 -3.09 3.30 -11.23
C GLY A 8 -2.03 2.27 -11.57
N MET A 9 -2.01 1.14 -10.84
CA MET A 9 -1.13 0.01 -11.11
C MET A 9 -1.40 -0.61 -12.48
N ALA A 10 -2.68 -0.85 -12.83
CA ALA A 10 -3.04 -1.45 -14.13
C ALA A 10 -2.60 -0.62 -15.34
N ARG A 11 -2.31 0.67 -15.16
CA ARG A 11 -1.83 1.58 -16.21
C ARG A 11 -0.30 1.69 -16.28
N ARG A 12 0.43 1.08 -15.34
CA ARG A 12 1.89 1.19 -15.23
C ARG A 12 2.56 -0.07 -15.77
N ALA A 13 3.77 0.12 -16.28
CA ALA A 13 4.71 -0.97 -16.53
C ALA A 13 5.15 -1.62 -15.20
N SER A 14 5.87 -2.74 -15.29
CA SER A 14 6.46 -3.41 -14.13
C SER A 14 7.23 -2.42 -13.26
N LEU A 15 6.95 -2.43 -11.96
CA LEU A 15 7.62 -1.60 -10.95
C LEU A 15 8.64 -2.47 -10.22
N ASP A 16 9.87 -1.96 -10.08
CA ASP A 16 10.94 -2.58 -9.30
C ASP A 16 11.46 -1.56 -8.26
N PRO A 17 10.69 -1.33 -7.18
CA PRO A 17 11.00 -0.30 -6.19
C PRO A 17 12.19 -0.76 -5.32
N LYS A 18 13.23 0.08 -5.23
CA LYS A 18 14.42 -0.19 -4.40
C LYS A 18 14.19 0.11 -2.93
N HIS A 19 13.41 1.16 -2.66
CA HIS A 19 13.08 1.60 -1.32
C HIS A 19 11.58 1.62 -1.14
N ILE A 20 11.10 0.91 -0.13
CA ILE A 20 9.68 0.90 0.22
C ILE A 20 9.45 1.50 1.60
N GLY A 21 8.39 2.28 1.70
CA GLY A 21 7.82 2.76 2.95
C GLY A 21 6.57 1.96 3.28
N VAL A 22 6.40 1.62 4.55
CA VAL A 22 5.18 1.02 5.07
C VAL A 22 4.62 1.94 6.14
N ASP A 23 3.38 2.40 5.94
CA ASP A 23 2.66 3.24 6.88
C ASP A 23 1.37 2.56 7.32
N GLU A 24 1.11 2.60 8.63
CA GLU A 24 -0.08 2.01 9.25
C GLU A 24 -0.88 3.11 9.96
N THR A 25 -1.84 3.69 9.23
CA THR A 25 -2.58 4.88 9.69
C THR A 25 -4.04 4.57 9.99
N ALA A 26 -4.59 5.17 11.05
CA ALA A 26 -6.02 5.14 11.32
C ALA A 26 -6.76 6.08 10.36
N PHE A 27 -7.72 5.59 9.58
CA PHE A 27 -8.41 6.39 8.56
C PHE A 27 -9.81 6.86 9.00
N ARG A 28 -10.38 6.29 10.06
CA ARG A 28 -11.62 6.76 10.70
C ARG A 28 -11.65 6.39 12.19
N LYS A 29 -12.66 6.90 12.91
CA LYS A 29 -12.90 6.57 14.33
C LYS A 29 -13.06 5.05 14.52
N ARG A 30 -12.76 4.57 15.74
CA ARG A 30 -12.87 3.16 16.17
C ARG A 30 -11.79 2.21 15.64
N HIS A 31 -10.53 2.68 15.59
CA HIS A 31 -9.39 1.80 15.30
C HIS A 31 -9.45 1.12 13.92
N ASP A 32 -10.02 1.80 12.94
CA ASP A 32 -10.00 1.35 11.56
C ASP A 32 -8.69 1.79 10.91
N TYR A 33 -7.78 0.83 10.75
CA TYR A 33 -6.45 1.05 10.19
C TYR A 33 -6.38 0.70 8.71
N VAL A 34 -5.44 1.32 8.02
CA VAL A 34 -5.04 0.98 6.67
C VAL A 34 -3.52 0.82 6.65
N THR A 35 -3.04 -0.22 5.99
CA THR A 35 -1.61 -0.39 5.66
C THR A 35 -1.39 0.13 4.25
N VAL A 36 -0.46 1.06 4.08
CA VAL A 36 -0.05 1.60 2.78
C VAL A 36 1.41 1.24 2.53
N VAL A 37 1.70 0.64 1.37
CA VAL A 37 3.06 0.45 0.89
C VAL A 37 3.29 1.43 -0.25
N SER A 38 4.39 2.18 -0.18
CA SER A 38 4.76 3.13 -1.22
C SER A 38 6.23 2.99 -1.61
N ASP A 39 6.53 3.27 -2.87
CA ASP A 39 7.89 3.53 -3.32
C ASP A 39 8.36 4.87 -2.75
N GLN A 40 9.47 4.87 -2.00
CA GLN A 40 9.98 6.10 -1.37
C GLN A 40 10.69 7.02 -2.36
N ASP A 41 11.21 6.48 -3.46
CA ASP A 41 11.93 7.27 -4.46
C ASP A 41 10.94 8.06 -5.33
N THR A 42 9.81 7.44 -5.67
CA THR A 42 8.80 8.05 -6.56
C THR A 42 7.54 8.56 -5.85
N GLY A 43 7.35 8.20 -4.57
CA GLY A 43 6.13 8.51 -3.80
C GLY A 43 4.89 7.72 -4.25
N HIS A 44 5.06 6.73 -5.14
CA HIS A 44 3.94 5.97 -5.67
C HIS A 44 3.39 4.98 -4.66
N VAL A 45 2.06 4.94 -4.51
CA VAL A 45 1.40 3.88 -3.74
C VAL A 45 1.42 2.57 -4.53
N LEU A 46 2.03 1.55 -3.94
CA LEU A 46 2.20 0.21 -4.50
C LEU A 46 1.13 -0.76 -3.98
N HIS A 47 0.67 -0.56 -2.75
CA HIS A 47 -0.30 -1.44 -2.13
C HIS A 47 -1.11 -0.74 -1.05
N VAL A 48 -2.36 -1.17 -0.89
CA VAL A 48 -3.24 -0.72 0.19
C VAL A 48 -4.05 -1.91 0.70
N ALA A 49 -3.92 -2.19 2.00
CA ALA A 49 -4.67 -3.23 2.70
C ALA A 49 -5.40 -2.65 3.91
N GLU A 50 -6.50 -3.29 4.28
CA GLU A 50 -7.26 -2.95 5.48
C GLU A 50 -6.60 -3.58 6.70
N ASP A 51 -6.67 -2.90 7.84
CA ASP A 51 -6.01 -3.29 9.11
C ASP A 51 -4.48 -3.11 9.08
N ARG A 52 -3.83 -3.29 10.23
CA ARG A 52 -2.38 -3.16 10.47
C ARG A 52 -1.77 -4.48 10.94
N LYS A 53 -1.92 -5.52 10.10
CA LYS A 53 -1.50 -6.89 10.42
C LYS A 53 -0.36 -7.33 9.51
N LYS A 54 0.56 -8.13 10.06
CA LYS A 54 1.64 -8.78 9.29
C LYS A 54 1.15 -9.54 8.05
N ALA A 55 -0.04 -10.13 8.14
CA ALA A 55 -0.67 -10.83 7.01
C ALA A 55 -0.89 -9.91 5.79
N ASN A 56 -1.20 -8.64 6.03
CA ASN A 56 -1.42 -7.65 4.98
C ASN A 56 -0.13 -7.32 4.25
N LEU A 57 0.95 -7.09 5.00
CA LEU A 57 2.27 -6.84 4.41
C LEU A 57 2.79 -8.08 3.67
N LYS A 58 2.55 -9.28 4.23
CA LYS A 58 2.89 -10.54 3.56
C LYS A 58 2.17 -10.70 2.22
N ALA A 59 0.92 -10.25 2.11
CA ALA A 59 0.17 -10.29 0.86
C ALA A 59 0.72 -9.37 -0.23
N TRP A 60 1.54 -8.38 0.11
CA TRP A 60 2.24 -7.54 -0.87
C TRP A 60 3.51 -8.20 -1.41
N TYR A 61 4.23 -8.97 -0.57
CA TYR A 61 5.44 -9.71 -0.97
C TYR A 61 5.16 -11.03 -1.72
N ALA A 62 3.90 -11.45 -1.82
CA ALA A 62 3.48 -12.69 -2.46
C ALA A 62 3.18 -12.48 -3.95
#